data_AF-A0A9X8QM46-F1
#
_entry.id   AF-A0A9X8QM46-F1
#
_cell.length_a   1.000
_cell.length_b   1.000
_cell.length_c   1.000
_cell.angle_alpha   90.00
_cell.angle_beta   90.00
_cell.angle_gamma   90.00
#
_symmetry.space_group_name_H-M   'P 1'
#
loop_
_entity.id
_entity.type
_entity.pdbx_description
1 polymer ?
#
loop_
_entity_poly.entity_id
_entity_poly.type
_entity_poly.pdbx_seq_one_letter_code
_entity_poly.pdbx_strand_id
1 'polypeptide(L)' 'MNEAQSKQVQDLVQEIADDEGISFNDAFSVAMGILKLHAHRTFSGEGREGSSTQSS' A
#
# COMPACT_ATOMS: atom_id res chain seq x y z
N MET A 1 -0.86 10.69 9.68
CA MET A 1 0.27 11.14 8.82
C MET A 1 0.61 12.55 9.24
N ASN A 2 1.88 12.84 9.56
CA ASN A 2 2.33 14.20 9.84
C ASN A 2 2.77 14.92 8.54
N GLU A 3 3.06 16.22 8.61
CA GLU A 3 3.42 17.01 7.42
C GLU A 3 4.65 16.46 6.67
N ALA A 4 5.67 16.00 7.41
CA ALA A 4 6.87 15.43 6.82
C ALA A 4 6.56 14.16 6.02
N GLN A 5 5.73 13.27 6.58
CA GLN A 5 5.28 12.07 5.89
C GLN A 5 4.42 12.40 4.67
N SER A 6 3.55 13.41 4.77
CA SER A 6 2.75 13.92 3.64
C SER A 6 3.62 14.40 2.49
N LYS A 7 4.68 15.14 2.81
CA LYS A 7 5.62 15.60 1.79
C LYS A 7 6.37 14.45 1.14
N GLN A 8 6.87 13.49 1.92
CA GLN A 8 7.56 12.31 1.38
C GLN A 8 6.69 11.50 0.42
N VAL A 9 5.41 11.32 0.75
CA VAL A 9 4.48 10.61 -0.15
C VAL A 9 4.23 11.40 -1.43
N GLN A 10 4.10 12.72 -1.34
CA GLN A 10 3.96 13.57 -2.54
C GLN A 10 5.20 13.53 -3.42
N ASP A 11 6.40 13.63 -2.83
CA ASP A 11 7.66 13.60 -3.57
C ASP A 11 7.82 12.25 -4.32
N LEU A 12 7.50 11.12 -3.67
CA LEU A 12 7.52 9.80 -4.30
C LEU A 12 6.51 9.64 -5.44
N VAL A 13 5.29 10.16 -5.28
CA VAL A 13 4.27 10.07 -6.32
C VAL A 13 4.62 10.97 -7.51
N GLN A 14 5.28 12.11 -7.25
CA GLN A 14 5.78 12.99 -8.29
C GLN A 14 6.92 12.32 -9.08
N GLU A 15 7.85 11.64 -8.42
CA GLU A 15 8.93 10.88 -9.08
C GLU A 15 8.36 9.81 -10.03
N ILE A 16 7.36 9.05 -9.58
CA ILE A 16 6.68 8.05 -10.42
C ILE A 16 5.97 8.71 -11.61
N ALA A 17 5.31 9.85 -11.39
CA ALA A 17 4.62 10.57 -12.46
C ALA A 17 5.60 11.05 -13.53
N ASP A 18 6.76 11.56 -13.12
CA ASP A 18 7.81 12.04 -14.02
C ASP A 18 8.44 10.88 -14.81
N ASP A 19 8.75 9.76 -14.16
CA ASP A 19 9.34 8.57 -14.78
C ASP A 19 8.41 7.92 -15.82
N GLU A 20 7.11 7.84 -15.51
CA GLU A 20 6.09 7.24 -16.38
C GLU A 20 5.51 8.24 -17.39
N GLY A 21 5.84 9.53 -17.28
CA GLY A 21 5.32 10.58 -18.15
C GLY A 21 3.81 10.79 -18.03
N ILE A 22 3.24 10.57 -16.84
CA ILE A 22 1.80 10.70 -16.55
C ILE A 22 1.53 11.85 -15.58
N SER A 23 0.25 12.18 -15.35
CA SER A 23 -0.08 13.19 -14.36
C SER A 23 0.12 12.66 -12.93
N PHE A 24 0.44 13.55 -11.99
CA PHE A 24 0.51 13.22 -10.56
C PHE A 24 -0.76 12.51 -10.09
N ASN A 25 -1.94 12.96 -10.53
CA ASN A 25 -3.21 12.38 -10.09
C ASN A 25 -3.42 10.95 -10.60
N ASP A 26 -2.93 10.64 -11.81
CA ASP A 26 -2.96 9.28 -12.36
C ASP A 26 -2.00 8.37 -11.58
N ALA A 27 -0.77 8.82 -11.36
CA ALA A 27 0.22 8.10 -10.53
C ALA A 27 -0.31 7.84 -9.11
N PHE A 28 -0.89 8.87 -8.47
CA PHE A 28 -1.49 8.77 -7.14
C PHE A 28 -2.65 7.77 -7.11
N SER A 29 -3.53 7.80 -8.13
CA SER A 29 -4.68 6.91 -8.22
C SER A 29 -4.26 5.44 -8.35
N VAL A 30 -3.24 5.17 -9.17
CA VAL A 30 -2.65 3.83 -9.32
C VAL A 30 -2.03 3.36 -8.00
N ALA A 31 -1.17 4.18 -7.38
CA ALA A 31 -0.52 3.86 -6.12
C ALA A 31 -1.55 3.55 -5.01
N MET A 32 -2.58 4.39 -4.87
CA MET A 32 -3.67 4.18 -3.93
C MET A 32 -4.50 2.94 -4.24
N GLY A 33 -4.70 2.60 -5.51
CA GLY A 33 -5.36 1.36 -5.92
C GLY A 33 -4.61 0.11 -5.44
N ILE A 34 -3.30 0.08 -5.64
CA ILE A 34 -2.42 -1.01 -5.19
C ILE A 34 -2.40 -1.10 -3.66
N LEU A 35 -2.24 0.03 -2.96
CA LEU A 35 -2.29 0.10 -1.50
C LEU A 35 -3.61 -0.42 -0.94
N LYS A 36 -4.75 -0.04 -1.54
CA LYS A 36 -6.07 -0.56 -1.14
C LYS A 36 -6.19 -2.06 -1.35
N LEU A 37 -5.67 -2.60 -2.46
CA LEU A 37 -5.66 -4.04 -2.73
C LEU A 37 -4.85 -4.80 -1.66
N HIS A 38 -3.66 -4.30 -1.32
CA HIS A 38 -2.83 -4.89 -0.26
C HIS A 38 -3.49 -4.76 1.11
N ALA A 39 -4.06 -3.60 1.45
CA ALA A 39 -4.78 -3.42 2.70
C ALA A 39 -5.96 -4.41 2.81
N HIS A 40 -6.77 -4.55 1.74
CA HIS A 40 -7.85 -5.54 1.72
C HIS A 40 -7.36 -6.97 1.93
N ARG A 41 -6.21 -7.35 1.34
CA ARG A 41 -5.60 -8.66 1.55
C ARG A 41 -5.06 -8.84 2.97
N THR A 42 -4.55 -7.79 3.61
CA THR A 42 -4.02 -7.85 4.98
C THR A 42 -5.12 -7.90 6.04
N PHE A 43 -6.27 -7.25 5.82
CA PHE A 43 -7.43 -7.30 6.73
C PHE A 43 -8.34 -8.52 6.50
N SER A 44 -8.25 -9.16 5.34
CA SER A 44 -8.84 -10.48 5.11
C SER A 44 -7.89 -11.49 5.74
N GLY A 45 -8.04 -11.72 7.05
CA GLY A 45 -7.26 -12.73 7.74
C GLY A 45 -7.39 -14.07 7.02
N GLU A 46 -6.37 -14.45 6.24
CA GLU A 46 -5.93 -15.82 6.23
C GLU A 46 -5.50 -16.10 7.67
N GLY A 47 -6.42 -16.74 8.40
CA GLY A 47 -6.10 -17.36 9.66
C GLY A 47 -4.87 -18.23 9.44
N ARG A 48 -3.73 -17.74 9.92
CA ARG A 48 -2.75 -18.65 10.50
C ARG A 48 -3.45 -19.25 11.71
N GLU A 49 -4.25 -20.28 11.48
CA GLU A 49 -4.64 -21.24 12.50
C GLU A 49 -3.32 -21.69 13.13
N GLY A 50 -3.09 -21.22 14.36
CA GLY A 50 -2.08 -21.80 15.21
C GLY A 50 -2.39 -23.29 15.29
N SER A 51 -1.54 -24.09 14.63
CA SER A 51 -1.50 -25.54 14.72
C SER A 51 -1.76 -25.95 16.16
N SER A 52 -2.98 -26.45 16.42
CA SER A 52 -3.28 -27.20 17.62
C SER A 52 -2.58 -28.55 17.46
N THR A 53 -1.28 -28.55 17.69
CA THR A 53 -0.53 -29.77 18.00
C THR A 53 -0.84 -30.08 19.45
N GLN A 54 -2.00 -30.70 19.67
CA GLN A 54 -2.32 -31.43 20.87
C GLN A 54 -1.46 -32.69 20.84
N SER A 55 -0.27 -32.61 21.43
CA SER A 55 0.56 -33.80 21.70
C SER A 55 -0.15 -34.65 22.74
N SER A 56 -0.23 -35.95 22.45
CA SER A 56 -0.84 -37.03 23.24
C SER A 56 -0.22 -37.23 24.62
#